data_AF-M3GXW1-F1
#
_entry.id   AF-M3GXW1-F1
#
_cell.length_a   1.000
_cell.length_b   1.000
_cell.length_c   1.000
_cell.angle_alpha   90.00
_cell.angle_beta   90.00
_cell.angle_gamma   90.00
#
_symmetry.space_group_name_H-M   'P 1'
#
loop_
_entity.id
_entity.type
_entity.pdbx_description
1 polymer ?
#
loop_
_entity_poly.entity_id
_entity_poly.type
_entity_poly.pdbx_seq_one_letter_code
_entity_poly.pdbx_strand_id
1 'polypeptide(L)'
;MDRKLLYLYDYYKFHEKEDGVGKIVLLSQVLPDESNNGFHDLSFKIVEKIDGQNVKSVRDLRQIIKHGKLEYALISLDDGTEIALNRKELPEINERIYKSYKIRFSENGH
;
A
#
# COMPACT_ATOMS: atom_id res chain seq x y z
N MET A 1 10.93 -19.47 40.11
CA MET A 1 10.75 -18.52 38.98
C MET A 1 9.32 -18.04 39.00
N ASP A 2 9.10 -16.74 39.19
CA ASP A 2 7.77 -16.16 39.28
C ASP A 2 7.10 -16.14 37.89
N ARG A 3 5.97 -16.85 37.74
CA ARG A 3 5.24 -16.95 36.47
C ARG A 3 4.79 -15.59 35.96
N LYS A 4 4.57 -14.63 36.86
CA LYS A 4 4.15 -13.28 36.51
C LYS A 4 5.26 -12.52 35.80
N LEU A 5 6.52 -12.71 36.24
CA LEU A 5 7.70 -12.12 35.61
C LEU A 5 7.98 -12.75 34.24
N LEU A 6 7.79 -14.07 34.11
CA LEU A 6 7.92 -14.76 32.81
C LEU A 6 6.86 -14.24 31.82
N TYR A 7 5.60 -14.13 32.26
CA TYR A 7 4.53 -13.59 31.43
C TYR A 7 4.78 -12.13 31.02
N LEU A 8 5.30 -11.31 31.95
CA LEU A 8 5.65 -9.93 31.66
C LEU A 8 6.80 -9.84 30.64
N TYR A 9 7.83 -10.69 30.81
CA TYR A 9 8.96 -10.77 29.89
C TYR A 9 8.52 -11.19 28.48
N ASP A 10 7.70 -12.23 28.36
CA ASP A 10 7.17 -12.67 27.07
C ASP A 10 6.27 -11.59 26.45
N TYR A 11 5.39 -10.96 27.25
CA TYR A 11 4.55 -9.87 26.79
C TYR A 11 5.38 -8.72 26.21
N TYR A 12 6.41 -8.24 26.92
CA TYR A 12 7.28 -7.18 26.40
C TYR A 12 8.13 -7.65 25.22
N LYS A 13 8.65 -8.87 25.22
CA LYS A 13 9.43 -9.41 24.10
C LYS A 13 8.61 -9.53 22.81
N PHE A 14 7.31 -9.81 22.90
CA PHE A 14 6.43 -9.94 21.73
C PHE A 14 5.60 -8.67 21.42
N HIS A 15 5.47 -7.73 22.36
CA HIS A 15 4.75 -6.45 22.16
C HIS A 15 5.67 -5.22 22.08
N GLU A 16 6.96 -5.32 22.46
CA GLU A 16 7.94 -4.28 22.12
C GLU A 16 8.23 -4.34 20.63
N LYS A 17 7.42 -3.56 19.91
CA LYS A 17 7.83 -2.77 18.74
C LYS A 17 8.84 -3.46 17.82
N GLU A 18 8.42 -4.52 17.16
CA GLU A 18 8.84 -4.65 15.77
C GLU A 18 8.02 -3.64 14.97
N ASP A 19 8.52 -2.41 14.87
CA ASP A 19 7.97 -1.39 13.98
C ASP A 19 7.88 -1.96 12.55
N GLY A 20 6.70 -2.46 12.18
CA GLY A 20 6.41 -3.00 10.85
C GLY A 20 6.22 -4.52 10.75
N VAL A 21 6.24 -5.29 11.84
CA VAL A 21 5.85 -6.72 11.78
C VAL A 21 4.32 -6.84 11.95
N GLY A 22 3.67 -7.42 10.94
CA GLY A 22 2.23 -7.69 10.92
C GLY A 22 1.35 -6.65 10.23
N LYS A 23 1.90 -5.56 9.67
CA LYS A 23 1.11 -4.61 8.86
C LYS A 23 1.22 -4.96 7.38
N ILE A 24 0.08 -5.29 6.77
CA ILE A 24 -0.06 -5.51 5.33
C ILE A 24 -0.72 -4.32 4.67
N VAL A 25 -0.41 -4.09 3.40
CA VAL A 25 -1.12 -3.12 2.56
C VAL A 25 -2.04 -3.89 1.63
N LEU A 26 -3.34 -3.64 1.75
CA LEU A 26 -4.38 -4.31 1.00
C LEU A 26 -4.86 -3.43 -0.16
N LEU A 27 -4.77 -3.93 -1.39
CA LEU A 27 -5.53 -3.43 -2.52
C LEU A 27 -6.99 -3.90 -2.36
N SER A 28 -7.86 -3.02 -1.88
CA SER A 28 -9.26 -3.35 -1.66
C SER A 28 -10.02 -3.54 -2.97
N GLN A 29 -9.89 -2.58 -3.89
CA GLN A 29 -10.57 -2.57 -5.18
C GLN A 29 -9.84 -1.66 -6.17
N VAL A 30 -10.03 -1.92 -7.46
CA VAL A 30 -9.64 -1.01 -8.54
C VAL A 30 -10.87 -0.24 -9.02
N LEU A 31 -10.79 1.09 -9.04
CA LEU A 31 -11.85 1.92 -9.61
C LEU A 31 -11.72 1.93 -11.14
N PRO A 32 -12.72 1.46 -11.90
CA PRO A 32 -12.60 1.36 -13.36
C PRO A 32 -12.27 2.71 -14.00
N ASP A 33 -11.18 2.72 -14.77
CA ASP A 33 -10.72 3.83 -15.60
C ASP A 33 -9.93 3.27 -16.80
N GLU A 34 -9.84 4.03 -17.89
CA GLU A 34 -9.06 3.63 -19.06
C GLU A 34 -7.59 3.36 -18.73
N SER A 35 -7.03 4.08 -17.74
CA SER A 35 -5.64 3.93 -17.30
C SER A 35 -5.35 2.62 -16.56
N ASN A 36 -6.38 1.87 -16.15
CA ASN A 36 -6.23 0.60 -15.43
C ASN A 36 -7.01 -0.55 -16.08
N ASN A 37 -7.27 -0.42 -17.38
CA ASN A 37 -7.86 -1.49 -18.19
C ASN A 37 -7.10 -2.81 -18.02
N GLY A 38 -7.84 -3.90 -17.78
CA GLY A 38 -7.30 -5.23 -17.51
C GLY A 38 -7.06 -5.53 -16.03
N PHE A 39 -7.22 -4.55 -15.14
CA PHE A 39 -7.03 -4.73 -13.69
C PHE A 39 -8.32 -4.58 -12.87
N HIS A 40 -9.48 -4.37 -13.51
CA HIS A 40 -10.74 -4.05 -12.82
C HIS A 40 -11.23 -5.17 -11.89
N ASP A 41 -10.88 -6.42 -12.19
CA ASP A 41 -11.26 -7.58 -11.36
C ASP A 41 -10.35 -7.79 -10.14
N LEU A 42 -9.26 -7.02 -10.04
CA LEU A 42 -8.36 -7.11 -8.89
C LEU A 42 -9.00 -6.51 -7.64
N SER A 43 -9.18 -7.38 -6.64
CA SER A 43 -9.70 -7.02 -5.33
C SER A 43 -9.07 -7.91 -4.26
N PHE A 44 -8.96 -7.36 -3.06
CA PHE A 44 -8.42 -8.02 -1.87
C PHE A 44 -7.03 -8.65 -2.05
N LYS A 45 -6.14 -7.98 -2.80
CA LYS A 45 -4.74 -8.41 -3.00
C LYS A 45 -3.79 -7.72 -2.05
N ILE A 46 -2.67 -8.36 -1.71
CA ILE A 46 -1.66 -7.76 -0.84
C ILE A 46 -0.59 -7.11 -1.73
N VAL A 47 -0.27 -5.85 -1.45
CA VAL A 47 0.85 -5.15 -2.10
C VAL A 47 2.14 -5.54 -1.40
N GLU A 48 3.01 -6.29 -2.07
CA GLU A 48 4.28 -6.72 -1.51
C GLU A 48 5.38 -5.70 -1.72
N LYS A 49 5.52 -5.22 -2.97
CA LYS A 49 6.65 -4.38 -3.38
C LYS A 49 6.22 -3.26 -4.31
N ILE A 50 6.95 -2.15 -4.25
CA ILE A 50 6.91 -1.09 -5.25
C ILE A 50 8.33 -0.78 -5.69
N ASP A 51 8.59 -0.83 -7.00
CA ASP A 51 9.94 -0.66 -7.58
C ASP A 51 10.98 -1.58 -6.91
N GLY A 52 10.58 -2.82 -6.60
CA GLY A 52 11.41 -3.80 -5.90
C GLY A 52 11.59 -3.57 -4.39
N GLN A 53 11.07 -2.49 -3.82
CA GLN A 53 11.15 -2.20 -2.39
C GLN A 53 9.92 -2.73 -1.64
N ASN A 54 10.14 -3.46 -0.55
CA ASN A 54 9.05 -4.01 0.27
C ASN A 54 8.20 -2.89 0.89
N VAL A 55 6.88 -3.04 0.82
CA VAL A 55 5.92 -2.10 1.40
C VAL A 55 5.34 -2.68 2.68
N LYS A 56 5.44 -1.93 3.79
CA LYS A 56 4.92 -2.36 5.10
C LYS A 56 3.82 -1.45 5.63
N SER A 57 3.56 -0.33 4.97
CA SER A 57 2.50 0.61 5.33
C SER A 57 2.05 1.47 4.15
N VAL A 58 0.85 2.02 4.24
CA VAL A 58 0.31 2.98 3.27
C VAL A 58 1.18 4.26 3.21
N ARG A 59 1.83 4.62 4.32
CA ARG A 59 2.77 5.74 4.36
C ARG A 59 3.99 5.47 3.48
N ASP A 60 4.56 4.26 3.57
CA ASP A 60 5.71 3.86 2.73
C ASP A 60 5.30 3.85 1.26
N LEU A 61 4.15 3.26 0.95
CA LEU A 61 3.58 3.25 -0.41
C LEU A 61 3.49 4.67 -0.98
N ARG A 62 2.92 5.61 -0.22
CA ARG A 62 2.80 7.01 -0.63
C ARG A 62 4.16 7.66 -0.85
N GLN A 63 5.15 7.40 0.01
CA GLN A 63 6.49 7.96 -0.14
C GLN A 63 7.20 7.40 -1.36
N ILE A 64 7.12 6.09 -1.60
CA ILE A 64 7.74 5.44 -2.77
C ILE A 64 7.10 5.95 -4.06
N ILE A 65 5.76 6.09 -4.13
CA ILE A 65 5.07 6.63 -5.31
C ILE A 65 5.36 8.13 -5.52
N LYS A 66 5.56 8.91 -4.46
CA LYS A 66 5.86 10.35 -4.59
C LYS A 66 7.32 10.64 -4.93
N HIS A 67 8.26 9.80 -4.50
CA HIS A 67 9.72 10.10 -4.57
C HIS A 67 10.51 9.12 -5.43
N GLY A 68 9.85 8.13 -6.02
CA GLY A 68 10.50 7.21 -6.95
C GLY A 68 10.98 7.91 -8.21
N LYS A 69 12.08 7.38 -8.75
CA LYS A 69 12.84 8.00 -9.85
C LYS A 69 12.50 7.43 -11.23
N LEU A 70 11.90 6.23 -11.25
CA LEU A 70 11.48 5.58 -12.48
C LEU A 70 10.26 6.28 -13.06
N GLU A 71 10.07 6.20 -14.37
CA GLU A 71 8.89 6.76 -15.02
C GLU A 71 7.61 6.01 -14.63
N TYR A 72 7.72 4.69 -14.47
CA TYR A 72 6.64 3.83 -14.02
C TYR A 72 6.88 3.40 -12.57
N ALA A 73 5.81 3.38 -11.78
CA ALA A 73 5.78 2.64 -10.53
C ALA A 73 5.36 1.20 -10.83
N LEU A 74 6.22 0.23 -10.51
CA LEU A 74 5.92 -1.19 -10.63
C LEU A 74 5.45 -1.72 -9.28
N ILE A 75 4.18 -2.12 -9.20
CA ILE A 75 3.56 -2.66 -7.99
C ILE A 75 3.49 -4.18 -8.15
N SER A 76 4.15 -4.92 -7.26
CA SER A 76 4.08 -6.38 -7.20
C SER A 76 3.06 -6.81 -6.14
N LEU A 77 2.15 -7.69 -6.52
CA LEU A 77 1.15 -8.29 -5.64
C LEU A 77 1.59 -9.67 -5.14
N ASP A 78 0.89 -10.18 -4.13
CA ASP A 78 1.13 -11.47 -3.49
C ASP A 78 0.93 -12.71 -4.39
N ASP A 79 0.18 -12.57 -5.48
CA ASP A 79 -0.03 -13.63 -6.46
C ASP A 79 0.96 -13.57 -7.64
N GLY A 80 1.95 -12.68 -7.56
CA GLY A 80 2.95 -12.46 -8.62
C GLY A 80 2.48 -11.54 -9.74
N THR A 81 1.26 -10.99 -9.67
CA THR A 81 0.81 -9.96 -10.62
C THR A 81 1.63 -8.69 -10.47
N GLU A 82 2.05 -8.11 -11.60
CA GLU A 82 2.71 -6.81 -11.64
C GLU A 82 1.82 -5.76 -12.30
N ILE A 83 1.68 -4.61 -11.66
CA ILE A 83 0.94 -3.45 -12.18
C ILE A 83 1.92 -2.31 -12.43
N ALA A 84 1.97 -1.81 -13.66
CA ALA A 84 2.77 -0.65 -14.02
C ALA A 84 1.88 0.61 -14.09
N LEU A 85 2.26 1.66 -13.36
CA LEU A 85 1.56 2.94 -13.37
C LEU A 85 2.49 4.06 -13.83
N ASN A 86 2.08 4.84 -14.84
CA ASN A 86 2.84 6.01 -15.28
C ASN A 86 2.74 7.14 -14.24
N ARG A 87 3.86 7.46 -13.58
CA ARG A 87 3.89 8.47 -12.50
C ARG A 87 3.58 9.88 -12.99
N LYS A 88 3.87 10.19 -14.26
CA LYS A 88 3.62 11.52 -14.84
C LYS A 88 2.13 11.79 -15.04
N GLU A 89 1.37 10.74 -15.32
CA GLU A 89 -0.07 10.83 -15.61
C GLU A 89 -0.94 10.70 -14.35
N LEU A 90 -0.38 10.22 -13.23
CA LEU A 90 -1.11 10.04 -11.97
C LEU A 90 -1.92 11.27 -11.52
N PRO A 91 -1.42 12.52 -11.60
CA PRO A 91 -2.22 13.68 -11.20
C PRO A 91 -3.50 13.82 -12.04
N GLU A 92 -3.39 13.73 -13.36
CA GLU A 92 -4.52 13.89 -14.29
C GLU A 92 -5.53 12.74 -14.15
N ILE A 93 -5.03 11.51 -14.02
CA ILE A 93 -5.85 10.31 -13.77
C ILE A 93 -6.62 10.46 -12.46
N ASN A 94 -5.94 10.89 -11.39
CA ASN A 94 -6.56 11.06 -10.06
C ASN A 94 -7.68 12.11 -10.10
N GLU A 95 -7.46 13.27 -10.72
CA GLU A 95 -8.50 14.29 -10.88
C GLU A 95 -9.74 13.76 -11.59
N ARG A 96 -9.54 13.01 -12.69
CA ARG A 96 -10.62 12.37 -13.45
C ARG A 96 -11.40 11.36 -12.61
N ILE A 97 -10.70 10.48 -11.88
CA ILE A 97 -11.33 9.47 -11.01
C ILE A 97 -12.11 10.14 -9.87
N TYR A 98 -11.54 11.15 -9.20
CA TYR A 98 -12.24 11.84 -8.12
C TYR A 98 -13.54 12.48 -8.57
N LYS A 99 -13.53 13.11 -9.75
CA LYS A 99 -14.74 13.69 -10.35
C LYS A 99 -15.77 12.63 -10.70
N SER A 100 -15.34 11.55 -11.36
CA SER A 100 -16.24 10.49 -11.86
C SER A 100 -16.92 9.72 -10.73
N TYR A 101 -16.16 9.42 -9.67
CA TYR A 101 -16.66 8.65 -8.52
C TYR A 101 -17.10 9.52 -7.34
N LYS A 102 -17.11 10.85 -7.50
CA LYS A 102 -17.51 11.85 -6.48
C LYS A 102 -16.75 11.68 -5.14
N ILE A 103 -15.49 11.27 -5.22
CA ILE A 103 -14.64 11.09 -4.05
C ILE A 103 -14.21 12.48 -3.58
N ARG A 104 -14.49 12.80 -2.32
CA ARG A 104 -13.96 14.02 -1.70
C ARG A 104 -12.54 13.73 -1.23
N PHE A 105 -11.59 14.53 -1.69
CA PHE A 105 -10.22 14.42 -1.21
C PHE A 105 -10.17 14.85 0.26
N SER A 106 -10.04 13.88 1.15
CA SER A 106 -9.67 14.10 2.53
C SER A 106 -8.22 13.65 2.63
N GLU A 107 -7.30 14.60 2.81
CA GLU A 107 -5.99 14.24 3.31
C GLU A 107 -6.21 13.68 4.73
N ASN A 108 -6.27 12.36 4.86
CA ASN A 108 -6.08 11.72 6.15
C ASN A 108 -4.61 11.92 6.55
N GLY A 109 -4.35 13.11 7.10
CA GLY A 109 -3.07 13.57 7.61
C GLY A 109 -3.22 13.96 9.08
N HIS A 110 -3.12 12.95 9.95
CA HIS A 110 -2.56 13.07 11.29
C HIS A 110 -1.68 11.85 11.55
#